data_AF-A0A1Y1VRL6-F1
#
_entry.id   AF-A0A1Y1VRL6-F1
#
_cell.length_a   1.000
_cell.length_b   1.000
_cell.length_c   1.000
_cell.angle_alpha   90.00
_cell.angle_beta   90.00
_cell.angle_gamma   90.00
#
_symmetry.space_group_name_H-M   'P 1'
#
loop_
_entity.id
_entity.type
_entity.pdbx_description
1 polymer ?
#
loop_
_entity_poly.entity_id
_entity_poly.type
_entity_poly.pdbx_seq_one_letter_code
_entity_poly.pdbx_strand_id
1 'polypeptide(L)'
;MLLKSATALLTLATAVLGHMEITYPCPRYSSKCATRPALPPGQSFDYNLNVPAGSNGNINSPICHHNTPWPQANEVWTAGETVSVQFQSGGATHSGGHCEFSVSYDGGQTFVVLYQRLRYCFFTSAPSQGGTDSVRTYTFNLPANLPGAPRVTFLWSWVNAVGNREFYSNCGDIAIKGAAGSYTGKKVTIANYGAGYPVIPEFLGNYETGISYYTNGTQVTVSGPGFSGGTTTTSAAPTSTSSAPPITTTSAHPTTTTSAAPTSSTTSGGGSCTSGTYQCSPDKSGYQYCSGGVWGSSQLCAAGTICYQSGTSVYCSWP
;
A
#
# COMPACT_ATOMS: atom_id res chain seq x y z
N MET A 1 -26.17 -18.43 -47.61
CA MET A 1 -26.66 -18.79 -46.26
C MET A 1 -25.93 -17.92 -45.25
N LEU A 2 -26.66 -17.09 -44.51
CA LEU A 2 -26.12 -16.25 -43.45
C LEU A 2 -25.78 -17.13 -42.24
N LEU A 3 -24.52 -17.17 -41.80
CA LEU A 3 -24.18 -17.60 -40.45
C LEU A 3 -23.76 -16.36 -39.64
N LYS A 4 -24.72 -15.86 -38.85
CA LYS A 4 -24.49 -14.90 -37.78
C LYS A 4 -23.69 -15.62 -36.69
N SER A 5 -22.40 -15.33 -36.54
CA SER A 5 -21.64 -15.74 -35.36
C SER A 5 -21.37 -14.52 -34.49
N ALA A 6 -22.22 -14.35 -33.47
CA ALA A 6 -22.03 -13.37 -32.41
C ALA A 6 -20.79 -13.78 -31.59
N THR A 7 -19.72 -12.99 -31.65
CA THR A 7 -18.58 -13.18 -30.75
C THR A 7 -18.71 -12.17 -29.62
N ALA A 8 -19.08 -12.67 -28.44
CA ALA A 8 -19.16 -11.90 -27.21
C ALA A 8 -17.76 -11.37 -26.85
N LEU A 9 -17.64 -10.05 -26.73
CA LEU A 9 -16.43 -9.36 -26.30
C LEU A 9 -16.30 -9.54 -24.78
N LEU A 10 -15.46 -10.49 -24.34
CA LEU A 10 -15.12 -10.65 -22.94
C LEU A 10 -14.06 -9.60 -22.58
N THR A 11 -14.50 -8.46 -22.05
CA THR A 11 -13.63 -7.38 -21.56
C THR A 11 -12.90 -7.85 -20.30
N LEU A 12 -11.62 -8.21 -20.46
CA LEU A 12 -10.72 -8.42 -19.32
C LEU A 12 -10.21 -7.04 -18.85
N ALA A 13 -10.83 -6.52 -17.79
CA ALA A 13 -10.42 -5.27 -17.15
C ALA A 13 -9.02 -5.43 -16.53
N THR A 14 -8.01 -4.79 -17.11
CA THR A 14 -6.71 -4.62 -16.44
C THR A 14 -6.85 -3.56 -15.36
N ALA A 15 -6.83 -3.99 -14.10
CA ALA A 15 -6.86 -3.12 -12.94
C ALA A 15 -5.69 -2.13 -13.00
N VAL A 16 -6.00 -0.84 -12.91
CA VAL A 16 -5.01 0.20 -12.59
C VAL A 16 -4.37 -0.23 -11.28
N LEU A 17 -3.05 -0.46 -11.27
CA LEU A 17 -2.32 -0.87 -10.07
C LEU A 17 -2.58 0.18 -8.98
N GLY A 18 -3.39 -0.23 -8.01
CA GLY A 18 -3.92 0.69 -7.04
C GLY A 18 -2.82 1.27 -6.16
N HIS A 19 -3.15 2.38 -5.53
CA HIS A 19 -2.32 3.10 -4.57
C HIS A 19 -1.92 2.25 -3.33
N MET A 20 -1.40 2.86 -2.26
CA MET A 20 -0.87 2.13 -1.11
C MET A 20 -1.86 1.91 0.03
N GLU A 21 -1.76 0.75 0.68
CA GLU A 21 -2.54 0.37 1.86
C GLU A 21 -1.65 -0.40 2.85
N ILE A 22 -1.83 -0.19 4.16
CA ILE A 22 -1.23 -1.06 5.18
C ILE A 22 -2.00 -2.38 5.29
N THR A 23 -1.32 -3.48 5.56
CA THR A 23 -1.92 -4.78 5.89
C THR A 23 -1.77 -5.13 7.36
N TYR A 24 -0.94 -4.39 8.10
CA TYR A 24 -0.74 -4.54 9.53
C TYR A 24 -0.32 -3.20 10.19
N PRO A 25 -0.94 -2.77 11.31
CA PRO A 25 -2.15 -3.34 11.89
C PRO A 25 -3.32 -3.26 10.90
N CYS A 26 -4.30 -4.16 11.02
CA CYS A 26 -5.34 -4.31 10.00
C CYS A 26 -6.21 -3.06 9.86
N PRO A 27 -6.25 -2.39 8.69
CA PRO A 27 -7.14 -1.25 8.49
C PRO A 27 -8.59 -1.62 8.69
N ARG A 28 -9.40 -0.65 9.11
CA ARG A 28 -10.86 -0.76 9.15
C ARG A 28 -11.38 -1.22 7.80
N TYR A 29 -11.96 -2.41 7.83
CA TYR A 29 -12.65 -3.11 6.75
C TYR A 29 -11.76 -3.58 5.61
N SER A 30 -10.44 -3.65 5.81
CA SER A 30 -9.55 -4.25 4.82
C SER A 30 -9.80 -5.75 4.68
N SER A 31 -9.88 -6.20 3.43
CA SER A 31 -9.91 -7.62 3.07
C SER A 31 -8.51 -8.25 2.95
N LYS A 32 -7.45 -7.45 3.08
CA LYS A 32 -6.07 -7.84 2.74
C LYS A 32 -5.19 -8.20 3.94
N CYS A 33 -5.72 -8.08 5.16
CA CYS A 33 -5.00 -8.44 6.38
C CYS A 33 -4.89 -9.96 6.53
N ALA A 34 -3.78 -10.44 7.10
CA ALA A 34 -3.60 -11.86 7.43
C ALA A 34 -4.67 -12.37 8.41
N THR A 35 -4.93 -11.58 9.47
CA THR A 35 -6.02 -11.82 10.42
C THR A 35 -7.06 -10.73 10.26
N ARG A 36 -8.27 -11.10 9.85
CA ARG A 36 -9.38 -10.18 9.62
C ARG A 36 -10.29 -10.15 10.85
N PRO A 37 -10.49 -8.99 11.50
CA PRO A 37 -11.52 -8.86 12.52
C PRO A 37 -12.90 -9.12 11.95
N ALA A 38 -13.85 -9.53 12.80
CA ALA A 38 -15.24 -9.62 12.41
C ALA A 38 -15.75 -8.22 12.03
N LEU A 39 -16.42 -8.11 10.88
CA LEU A 39 -17.06 -6.87 10.46
C LEU A 39 -18.13 -6.44 11.48
N PRO A 40 -18.25 -5.14 11.79
CA PRO A 40 -19.40 -4.64 12.51
C PRO A 40 -20.71 -5.00 11.77
N PRO A 41 -21.83 -5.20 12.49
CA PRO A 41 -23.11 -5.51 11.87
C PRO A 41 -23.47 -4.52 10.76
N GLY A 42 -23.86 -5.03 9.59
CA GLY A 42 -24.26 -4.24 8.43
C GLY A 42 -23.11 -3.63 7.61
N GLN A 43 -21.85 -3.95 7.92
CA GLN A 43 -20.69 -3.47 7.15
C GLN A 43 -20.18 -4.54 6.17
N SER A 44 -19.49 -4.11 5.12
CA SER A 44 -18.81 -4.97 4.15
C SER A 44 -17.32 -4.62 4.08
N PHE A 45 -16.51 -5.57 3.60
CA PHE A 45 -15.11 -5.27 3.32
C PHE A 45 -14.99 -4.19 2.24
N ASP A 46 -14.01 -3.30 2.43
CA ASP A 46 -13.62 -2.28 1.48
C ASP A 46 -12.37 -2.75 0.73
N TYR A 47 -12.51 -2.94 -0.59
CA TYR A 47 -11.44 -3.40 -1.46
C TYR A 47 -10.60 -2.26 -2.05
N ASN A 48 -10.98 -1.01 -1.77
CA ASN A 48 -10.40 0.21 -2.32
C ASN A 48 -9.79 1.12 -1.24
N LEU A 49 -9.40 0.57 -0.08
CA LEU A 49 -8.76 1.33 1.00
C LEU A 49 -7.38 1.89 0.65
N ASN A 50 -6.87 1.54 -0.52
CA ASN A 50 -5.65 2.11 -1.02
C ASN A 50 -5.85 3.47 -1.70
N VAL A 51 -7.07 3.86 -2.08
CA VAL A 51 -7.35 5.16 -2.69
C VAL A 51 -7.06 6.31 -1.71
N PRO A 52 -6.76 7.53 -2.21
CA PRO A 52 -6.53 8.66 -1.31
C PRO A 52 -7.81 9.05 -0.58
N ALA A 53 -7.71 9.31 0.73
CA ALA A 53 -8.81 9.83 1.55
C ALA A 53 -9.17 11.27 1.17
N GLY A 54 -8.23 12.01 0.57
CA GLY A 54 -8.52 13.32 0.00
C GLY A 54 -7.49 13.75 -1.04
N SER A 55 -7.82 14.84 -1.72
CA SER A 55 -6.93 15.53 -2.65
C SER A 55 -7.00 17.04 -2.44
N ASN A 56 -6.17 17.78 -3.18
CA ASN A 56 -6.32 19.23 -3.24
C ASN A 56 -7.76 19.62 -3.63
N GLY A 57 -8.48 20.27 -2.71
CA GLY A 57 -9.85 20.73 -2.91
C GLY A 57 -10.95 19.71 -2.62
N ASN A 58 -10.66 18.40 -2.56
CA ASN A 58 -11.69 17.37 -2.32
C ASN A 58 -11.40 16.49 -1.10
N ILE A 59 -12.47 16.15 -0.37
CA ILE A 59 -12.47 15.09 0.64
C ILE A 59 -13.19 13.90 0.02
N ASN A 60 -12.49 12.79 -0.14
CA ASN A 60 -13.04 11.57 -0.77
C ASN A 60 -13.68 10.64 0.27
N SER A 61 -13.11 10.61 1.48
CA SER A 61 -13.59 9.80 2.61
C SER A 61 -13.14 10.45 3.93
N PRO A 62 -13.70 10.06 5.08
CA PRO A 62 -13.12 10.38 6.38
C PRO A 62 -11.65 9.92 6.48
N ILE A 63 -10.85 10.48 7.39
CA ILE A 63 -9.43 10.11 7.57
C ILE A 63 -9.24 8.59 7.73
N CYS A 64 -10.14 7.92 8.44
CA CYS A 64 -10.06 6.48 8.64
C CYS A 64 -10.72 5.64 7.53
N HIS A 65 -11.19 6.27 6.44
CA HIS A 65 -12.16 5.76 5.45
C HIS A 65 -13.52 5.38 6.02
N HIS A 66 -13.53 4.75 7.20
CA HIS A 66 -14.69 4.28 7.93
C HIS A 66 -14.68 4.83 9.36
N ASN A 67 -15.77 5.50 9.72
CA ASN A 67 -15.91 6.10 11.06
C ASN A 67 -16.13 5.04 12.15
N THR A 68 -16.77 3.93 11.80
CA THR A 68 -17.05 2.86 12.74
C THR A 68 -15.79 2.00 12.93
N PRO A 69 -15.26 1.90 14.15
CA PRO A 69 -14.10 1.05 14.45
C PRO A 69 -14.41 -0.45 14.44
N TRP A 70 -13.38 -1.28 14.28
CA TRP A 70 -13.50 -2.74 14.42
C TRP A 70 -14.09 -3.13 15.78
N PRO A 71 -15.01 -4.09 15.90
CA PRO A 71 -15.64 -4.38 17.20
C PRO A 71 -14.63 -4.72 18.29
N GLN A 72 -13.51 -5.35 17.93
CA GLN A 72 -12.41 -5.68 18.81
C GLN A 72 -11.09 -5.13 18.28
N ALA A 73 -10.19 -4.77 19.20
CA ALA A 73 -8.80 -4.54 18.87
C ALA A 73 -8.12 -5.90 18.69
N ASN A 74 -7.60 -6.14 17.49
CA ASN A 74 -7.02 -7.44 17.15
C ASN A 74 -5.50 -7.49 17.35
N GLU A 75 -4.88 -6.33 17.57
CA GLU A 75 -3.47 -6.22 17.88
C GLU A 75 -3.31 -5.59 19.25
N VAL A 76 -2.34 -6.09 20.01
CA VAL A 76 -2.01 -5.56 21.33
C VAL A 76 -0.56 -5.16 21.32
N TRP A 77 -0.31 -3.87 21.46
CA TRP A 77 1.03 -3.32 21.62
C TRP A 77 1.32 -2.95 23.08
N THR A 78 2.59 -2.80 23.42
CA THR A 78 3.09 -2.42 24.74
C THR A 78 3.92 -1.15 24.62
N ALA A 79 3.61 -0.13 25.41
CA ALA A 79 4.41 1.09 25.50
C ALA A 79 5.89 0.73 25.74
N GLY A 80 6.79 1.33 24.94
CA GLY A 80 8.23 1.07 25.00
C GLY A 80 8.72 -0.09 24.13
N GLU A 81 7.83 -0.93 23.59
CA GLU A 81 8.25 -2.04 22.73
C GLU A 81 8.53 -1.58 21.29
N THR A 82 9.26 -2.42 20.57
CA THR A 82 9.43 -2.28 19.12
C THR A 82 8.22 -2.87 18.40
N VAL A 83 7.54 -2.07 17.57
CA VAL A 83 6.40 -2.49 16.76
C VAL A 83 6.73 -2.40 15.28
N SER A 84 5.92 -3.06 14.45
CA SER A 84 6.03 -2.99 13.00
C SER A 84 4.72 -2.63 12.32
N VAL A 85 4.80 -1.95 11.17
CA VAL A 85 3.69 -1.60 10.29
C VAL A 85 4.02 -2.14 8.91
N GLN A 86 3.12 -2.94 8.33
CA GLN A 86 3.36 -3.64 7.05
C GLN A 86 2.40 -3.14 5.99
N PHE A 87 2.88 -3.11 4.75
CA PHE A 87 2.14 -2.67 3.57
C PHE A 87 1.82 -3.83 2.65
N GLN A 88 0.75 -3.69 1.86
CA GLN A 88 0.43 -4.65 0.81
C GLN A 88 1.60 -4.80 -0.18
N SER A 89 1.69 -5.98 -0.79
CA SER A 89 2.57 -6.19 -1.93
C SER A 89 2.05 -5.44 -3.16
N GLY A 90 2.94 -4.74 -3.86
CA GLY A 90 2.60 -4.00 -5.08
C GLY A 90 1.99 -2.62 -4.80
N GLY A 91 1.28 -2.11 -5.80
CA GLY A 91 0.72 -0.77 -5.83
C GLY A 91 1.72 0.35 -6.15
N ALA A 92 1.23 1.58 -6.24
CA ALA A 92 2.01 2.75 -6.64
C ALA A 92 2.51 3.56 -5.43
N THR A 93 3.84 3.64 -5.27
CA THR A 93 4.49 4.37 -4.17
C THR A 93 4.82 5.82 -4.51
N HIS A 94 4.47 6.28 -5.72
CA HIS A 94 4.58 7.68 -6.14
C HIS A 94 5.94 8.35 -5.88
N SER A 95 7.02 7.59 -6.06
CA SER A 95 8.39 8.00 -5.75
C SER A 95 8.58 8.52 -4.30
N GLY A 96 7.68 8.14 -3.40
CA GLY A 96 7.76 8.38 -1.97
C GLY A 96 6.97 9.58 -1.51
N GLY A 97 7.58 10.43 -0.67
CA GLY A 97 6.89 11.51 0.03
C GLY A 97 7.00 11.38 1.55
N HIS A 98 6.06 11.99 2.26
CA HIS A 98 6.11 12.09 3.72
C HIS A 98 5.06 11.19 4.35
N CYS A 99 5.50 10.25 5.20
CA CYS A 99 4.62 9.38 5.97
C CYS A 99 4.72 9.65 7.47
N GLU A 100 3.58 9.55 8.15
CA GLU A 100 3.51 9.55 9.60
C GLU A 100 2.73 8.32 10.10
N PHE A 101 3.09 7.89 11.30
CA PHE A 101 2.46 6.79 12.01
C PHE A 101 2.06 7.33 13.36
N SER A 102 0.77 7.39 13.62
CA SER A 102 0.17 8.15 14.72
C SER A 102 -0.85 7.30 15.47
N VAL A 103 -1.20 7.74 16.68
CA VAL A 103 -2.26 7.10 17.48
C VAL A 103 -3.22 8.13 18.03
N SER A 104 -4.46 7.70 18.24
CA SER A 104 -5.55 8.47 18.82
C SER A 104 -6.26 7.66 19.90
N TYR A 105 -6.57 8.32 21.01
CA TYR A 105 -7.29 7.74 22.15
C TYR A 105 -8.74 8.25 22.26
N ASP A 106 -9.14 9.19 21.41
CA ASP A 106 -10.45 9.87 21.44
C ASP A 106 -11.33 9.52 20.21
N GLY A 107 -11.14 8.32 19.66
CA GLY A 107 -11.94 7.83 18.52
C GLY A 107 -11.55 8.40 17.16
N GLY A 108 -10.38 9.05 17.06
CA GLY A 108 -9.82 9.57 15.81
C GLY A 108 -9.98 11.08 15.66
N GLN A 109 -10.23 11.80 16.74
CA GLN A 109 -10.34 13.27 16.70
C GLN A 109 -8.97 13.93 16.83
N THR A 110 -8.10 13.37 17.69
CA THR A 110 -6.76 13.86 17.94
C THR A 110 -5.73 12.76 17.76
N PHE A 111 -4.85 12.93 16.78
CA PHE A 111 -3.75 12.01 16.52
C PHE A 111 -2.40 12.61 16.94
N VAL A 112 -1.64 11.83 17.69
CA VAL A 112 -0.27 12.12 18.07
C VAL A 112 0.70 11.24 17.30
N VAL A 113 1.74 11.83 16.74
CA VAL A 113 2.75 11.15 15.91
C VAL A 113 3.69 10.33 16.80
N LEU A 114 3.90 9.07 16.42
CA LEU A 114 4.84 8.14 17.05
C LEU A 114 6.10 7.96 16.22
N TYR A 115 5.96 7.93 14.89
CA TYR A 115 7.07 7.75 13.97
C TYR A 115 6.82 8.50 12.67
N GLN A 116 7.90 8.93 12.01
CA GLN A 116 7.84 9.59 10.71
C GLN A 116 8.86 8.99 9.75
N ARG A 117 8.44 8.78 8.51
CA ARG A 117 9.34 8.60 7.37
C ARG A 117 9.14 9.77 6.42
N LEU A 118 9.90 10.84 6.63
CA LEU A 118 9.87 12.01 5.77
C LEU A 118 10.76 11.78 4.53
N ARG A 119 10.46 12.50 3.45
CA ARG A 119 11.10 12.46 2.12
C ARG A 119 10.82 11.16 1.35
N TYR A 120 11.25 10.04 1.91
CA TYR A 120 11.40 8.79 1.17
C TYR A 120 10.49 7.71 1.74
N CYS A 121 9.20 8.01 1.96
CA CYS A 121 8.27 6.94 2.28
C CYS A 121 8.30 5.87 1.20
N PHE A 122 8.44 4.59 1.57
CA PHE A 122 8.61 3.39 0.73
C PHE A 122 10.01 3.16 0.16
N PHE A 123 10.97 4.03 0.47
CA PHE A 123 12.33 3.90 -0.05
C PHE A 123 13.35 4.09 1.07
N THR A 124 14.48 3.38 1.02
CA THR A 124 15.58 3.54 1.98
C THR A 124 16.38 4.82 1.75
N SER A 125 16.41 5.31 0.50
CA SER A 125 17.06 6.55 0.05
C SER A 125 16.19 7.28 -0.98
N ALA A 126 16.68 8.41 -1.52
CA ALA A 126 16.04 9.08 -2.64
C ALA A 126 15.84 8.12 -3.82
N PRO A 127 14.60 7.93 -4.31
CA PRO A 127 14.37 7.10 -5.49
C PRO A 127 14.59 7.88 -6.78
N SER A 128 14.97 7.17 -7.83
CA SER A 128 14.73 7.63 -9.20
C SER A 128 13.23 7.78 -9.43
N GLN A 129 12.79 8.72 -10.28
CA GLN A 129 11.37 8.82 -10.61
C GLN A 129 10.84 7.48 -11.15
N GLY A 130 9.74 6.99 -10.57
CA GLY A 130 9.20 5.66 -10.90
C GLY A 130 10.02 4.48 -10.37
N GLY A 131 10.96 4.72 -9.45
CA GLY A 131 11.81 3.69 -8.85
C GLY A 131 11.01 2.61 -8.12
N THR A 132 11.56 1.40 -8.11
CA THR A 132 11.02 0.28 -7.34
C THR A 132 11.18 0.56 -5.86
N ASP A 133 10.10 0.38 -5.10
CA ASP A 133 10.13 0.54 -3.66
C ASP A 133 11.10 -0.45 -2.99
N SER A 134 11.63 -0.05 -1.84
CA SER A 134 12.56 -0.88 -1.05
C SER A 134 12.12 -1.04 0.40
N VAL A 135 11.02 -0.40 0.80
CA VAL A 135 10.50 -0.44 2.17
C VAL A 135 9.00 -0.75 2.15
N ARG A 136 8.64 -1.95 2.62
CA ARG A 136 7.24 -2.39 2.83
C ARG A 136 6.91 -2.67 4.30
N THR A 137 7.90 -2.54 5.17
CA THR A 137 7.74 -2.69 6.61
C THR A 137 8.51 -1.59 7.30
N TYR A 138 7.84 -0.91 8.23
CA TYR A 138 8.49 0.03 9.13
C TYR A 138 8.50 -0.55 10.52
N THR A 139 9.67 -0.57 11.13
CA THR A 139 9.88 -1.03 12.50
C THR A 139 10.39 0.14 13.33
N PHE A 140 9.72 0.44 14.45
CA PHE A 140 10.07 1.58 15.31
C PHE A 140 9.66 1.30 16.76
N ASN A 141 10.30 2.02 17.69
CA ASN A 141 9.99 1.90 19.11
C ASN A 141 8.82 2.81 19.48
N LEU A 142 7.86 2.26 20.22
CA LEU A 142 6.84 3.06 20.87
C LEU A 142 7.46 3.86 22.02
N PRO A 143 7.00 5.10 22.28
CA PRO A 143 7.36 5.79 23.51
C PRO A 143 6.98 4.96 24.75
N ALA A 144 7.91 4.83 25.69
CA ALA A 144 7.70 4.06 26.92
C ALA A 144 6.62 4.64 27.83
N ASN A 145 6.32 5.93 27.68
CA ASN A 145 5.31 6.67 28.43
C ASN A 145 3.99 6.85 27.66
N LEU A 146 3.68 5.99 26.68
CA LEU A 146 2.33 6.00 26.10
C LEU A 146 1.27 5.58 27.13
N PRO A 147 0.08 6.21 27.13
CA PRO A 147 -1.03 5.77 27.94
C PRO A 147 -1.49 4.38 27.52
N GLY A 148 -1.97 3.60 28.48
CA GLY A 148 -2.65 2.36 28.16
C GLY A 148 -4.12 2.60 27.80
N ALA A 149 -4.64 1.88 26.81
CA ALA A 149 -6.07 1.78 26.55
C ALA A 149 -6.39 0.46 25.83
N PRO A 150 -7.55 -0.17 26.10
CA PRO A 150 -8.00 -1.37 25.39
C PRO A 150 -8.38 -1.08 23.93
N ARG A 151 -8.49 0.20 23.55
CA ARG A 151 -8.86 0.63 22.21
C ARG A 151 -8.17 1.95 21.88
N VAL A 152 -7.33 1.92 20.87
CA VAL A 152 -6.55 3.03 20.33
C VAL A 152 -6.66 2.95 18.82
N THR A 153 -6.93 4.08 18.16
CA THR A 153 -6.92 4.14 16.70
C THR A 153 -5.50 4.48 16.25
N PHE A 154 -4.85 3.53 15.63
CA PHE A 154 -3.62 3.75 14.88
C PHE A 154 -3.94 4.36 13.52
N LEU A 155 -3.11 5.29 13.05
CA LEU A 155 -3.20 5.95 11.75
C LEU A 155 -1.85 5.88 11.04
N TRP A 156 -1.83 5.30 9.85
CA TRP A 156 -0.82 5.61 8.85
C TRP A 156 -1.36 6.73 7.96
N SER A 157 -0.57 7.77 7.72
CA SER A 157 -0.86 8.82 6.75
C SER A 157 0.30 9.06 5.79
N TRP A 158 0.01 9.51 4.57
CA TRP A 158 1.00 9.75 3.53
C TRP A 158 0.58 10.87 2.57
N VAL A 159 1.50 11.80 2.30
CA VAL A 159 1.43 12.73 1.17
C VAL A 159 2.46 12.32 0.14
N ASN A 160 2.00 12.02 -1.08
CA ASN A 160 2.81 11.50 -2.17
C ASN A 160 3.69 12.56 -2.84
N ALA A 161 4.92 12.16 -3.19
CA ALA A 161 5.89 13.03 -3.83
C ALA A 161 5.50 13.38 -5.28
N VAL A 162 5.06 12.39 -6.06
CA VAL A 162 4.78 12.50 -7.51
C VAL A 162 3.31 12.19 -7.82
N GLY A 163 2.72 12.86 -8.81
CA GLY A 163 1.35 12.64 -9.27
C GLY A 163 0.35 13.71 -8.79
N ASN A 164 -0.88 13.30 -8.51
CA ASN A 164 -1.89 14.19 -7.95
C ASN A 164 -1.51 14.63 -6.52
N ARG A 165 -2.05 15.75 -6.06
CA ARG A 165 -1.82 16.24 -4.70
C ARG A 165 -2.80 15.53 -3.77
N GLU A 166 -2.36 14.40 -3.22
CA GLU A 166 -3.23 13.45 -2.55
C GLU A 166 -2.79 13.19 -1.10
N PHE A 167 -3.76 12.80 -0.28
CA PHE A 167 -3.58 12.38 1.10
C PHE A 167 -4.13 10.96 1.25
N TYR A 168 -3.26 10.03 1.62
CA TYR A 168 -3.62 8.64 1.89
C TYR A 168 -3.63 8.43 3.39
N SER A 169 -4.60 7.64 3.85
CA SER A 169 -4.65 7.26 5.25
C SER A 169 -5.36 5.94 5.46
N ASN A 170 -4.83 5.14 6.38
CA ASN A 170 -5.51 3.95 6.87
C ASN A 170 -5.50 3.94 8.39
N CYS A 171 -6.65 3.61 8.98
CA CYS A 171 -6.75 3.44 10.43
C CYS A 171 -6.93 1.98 10.81
N GLY A 172 -6.13 1.50 11.77
CA GLY A 172 -6.32 0.20 12.43
C GLY A 172 -6.70 0.41 13.89
N ASP A 173 -7.53 -0.46 14.46
CA ASP A 173 -7.89 -0.40 15.88
C ASP A 173 -7.08 -1.43 16.66
N ILE A 174 -6.28 -0.95 17.60
CA ILE A 174 -5.34 -1.73 18.41
C ILE A 174 -5.62 -1.50 19.90
N ALA A 175 -5.01 -2.30 20.76
CA ALA A 175 -4.91 -2.04 22.19
C ALA A 175 -3.46 -1.66 22.52
N ILE A 176 -3.26 -0.73 23.45
CA ILE A 176 -1.93 -0.38 23.94
C ILE A 176 -1.89 -0.65 25.44
N LYS A 177 -0.97 -1.51 25.87
CA LYS A 177 -0.61 -1.67 27.28
C LYS A 177 0.31 -0.53 27.70
N GLY A 178 -0.03 0.15 28.78
CA GLY A 178 0.70 1.32 29.26
C GLY A 178 0.13 1.80 30.60
N ALA A 179 0.99 2.43 31.40
CA ALA A 179 0.64 2.92 32.73
C ALA A 179 0.58 4.45 32.83
N ALA A 180 1.05 5.17 31.80
CA ALA A 180 0.98 6.63 31.79
C ALA A 180 -0.48 7.13 31.68
N GLY A 181 -0.77 8.29 32.26
CA GLY A 181 -2.11 8.91 32.13
C GLY A 181 -2.28 9.71 30.83
N SER A 182 -1.19 10.29 30.32
CA SER A 182 -1.19 11.07 29.09
C SER A 182 0.16 11.02 28.37
N TYR A 183 0.14 11.36 27.09
CA TYR A 183 1.33 11.56 26.27
C TYR A 183 1.15 12.80 25.40
N THR A 184 2.15 13.67 25.44
CA THR A 184 2.22 14.85 24.58
C THR A 184 3.24 14.59 23.49
N GLY A 185 2.84 14.85 22.25
CA GLY A 185 3.70 14.74 21.10
C GLY A 185 3.20 15.60 19.96
N LYS A 186 3.87 15.52 18.81
CA LYS A 186 3.46 16.28 17.64
C LYS A 186 2.08 15.82 17.15
N LYS A 187 1.24 16.79 16.77
CA LYS A 187 -0.02 16.55 16.06
C LYS A 187 0.26 16.05 14.65
N VAL A 188 -0.49 15.05 14.21
CA VAL A 188 -0.41 14.57 12.81
C VAL A 188 -0.61 15.71 11.82
N THR A 189 0.16 15.67 10.74
CA THR A 189 0.06 16.59 9.61
C THR A 189 -1.00 16.08 8.65
N ILE A 190 -2.02 16.90 8.40
CA ILE A 190 -3.02 16.66 7.36
C ILE A 190 -2.84 17.75 6.31
N ALA A 191 -2.60 17.34 5.07
CA ALA A 191 -2.41 18.21 3.91
C ALA A 191 -3.07 17.53 2.70
N ASN A 192 -3.35 18.26 1.63
CA ASN A 192 -3.98 17.71 0.42
C ASN A 192 -5.28 16.95 0.70
N TYR A 193 -6.10 17.43 1.64
CA TYR A 193 -7.34 16.77 2.07
C TYR A 193 -8.50 17.79 2.09
N GLY A 194 -8.98 18.19 0.92
CA GLY A 194 -10.02 19.21 0.82
C GLY A 194 -9.50 20.64 0.91
N ALA A 195 -10.41 21.61 0.75
CA ALA A 195 -10.09 23.04 0.68
C ALA A 195 -9.62 23.65 2.02
N GLY A 196 -9.86 22.99 3.15
CA GLY A 196 -9.52 23.51 4.50
C GLY A 196 -8.11 23.19 4.98
N TYR A 197 -7.32 22.47 4.18
CA TYR A 197 -6.00 21.96 4.57
C TYR A 197 -4.91 22.53 3.67
N PRO A 198 -3.67 22.65 4.17
CA PRO A 198 -2.56 23.11 3.35
C PRO A 198 -2.36 22.19 2.14
N VAL A 199 -1.96 22.79 1.03
CA VAL A 199 -1.63 22.06 -0.19
C VAL A 199 -0.11 21.92 -0.26
N ILE A 200 0.37 20.68 -0.21
CA ILE A 200 1.76 20.36 -0.48
C ILE A 200 1.87 20.04 -1.97
N PRO A 201 2.62 20.84 -2.76
CA PRO A 201 2.72 20.64 -4.20
C PRO A 201 3.51 19.37 -4.54
N GLU A 202 3.57 19.05 -5.83
CA GLU A 202 4.44 17.98 -6.31
C GLU A 202 5.90 18.29 -6.02
N PHE A 203 6.66 17.27 -5.64
CA PHE A 203 8.02 17.47 -5.13
C PHE A 203 8.98 17.83 -6.26
N LEU A 204 8.73 17.35 -7.49
CA LEU A 204 9.57 17.59 -8.67
C LEU A 204 11.06 17.34 -8.40
N GLY A 205 11.36 16.29 -7.62
CA GLY A 205 12.71 15.92 -7.19
C GLY A 205 13.22 16.63 -5.93
N ASN A 206 12.56 17.70 -5.48
CA ASN A 206 12.86 18.36 -4.21
C ASN A 206 12.08 17.72 -3.05
N TYR A 207 12.72 16.79 -2.35
CA TYR A 207 12.10 16.08 -1.22
C TYR A 207 11.98 16.90 0.07
N GLU A 208 12.49 18.13 0.11
CA GLU A 208 12.19 19.09 1.20
C GLU A 208 10.82 19.75 1.05
N THR A 209 10.14 19.56 -0.09
CA THR A 209 8.83 20.14 -0.37
C THR A 209 7.82 19.75 0.72
N GLY A 210 7.20 20.76 1.36
CA GLY A 210 6.20 20.57 2.40
C GLY A 210 6.73 20.06 3.75
N ILE A 211 8.05 19.86 3.92
CA ILE A 211 8.61 19.27 5.14
C ILE A 211 8.35 20.13 6.38
N SER A 212 8.24 21.45 6.22
CA SER A 212 7.98 22.39 7.32
C SER A 212 6.64 22.14 8.00
N TYR A 213 5.63 21.64 7.28
CA TYR A 213 4.36 21.23 7.89
C TYR A 213 4.54 20.07 8.88
N TYR A 214 5.50 19.18 8.61
CA TYR A 214 5.82 18.03 9.45
C TYR A 214 6.79 18.35 10.59
N THR A 215 7.71 19.30 10.41
CA THR A 215 8.70 19.65 11.44
C THR A 215 8.20 20.72 12.40
N ASN A 216 7.33 21.63 11.93
CA ASN A 216 6.83 22.75 12.72
C ASN A 216 5.40 22.51 13.25
N GLY A 217 4.96 21.25 13.26
CA GLY A 217 3.65 20.84 13.76
C GLY A 217 3.48 21.21 15.24
N THR A 218 2.26 21.62 15.60
CA THR A 218 1.91 21.88 16.99
C THR A 218 1.92 20.59 17.81
N GLN A 219 2.05 20.72 19.13
CA GLN A 219 1.91 19.57 20.03
C GLN A 219 0.44 19.38 20.42
N VAL A 220 0.07 18.12 20.66
CA VAL A 220 -1.21 17.70 21.22
C VAL A 220 -0.96 16.70 22.33
N THR A 221 -1.88 16.67 23.29
CA THR A 221 -1.87 15.70 24.38
C THR A 221 -3.02 14.73 24.20
N VAL A 222 -2.70 13.44 24.22
CA VAL A 222 -3.69 12.36 24.29
C VAL A 222 -3.66 11.76 25.69
N SER A 223 -4.81 11.31 26.17
CA SER A 223 -4.96 10.71 27.49
C SER A 223 -5.61 9.34 27.38
N GLY A 224 -5.20 8.42 28.24
CA GLY A 224 -5.74 7.06 28.28
C GLY A 224 -6.06 6.64 29.72
N PRO A 225 -6.97 5.69 29.92
CA PRO A 225 -7.36 5.22 31.25
C PRO A 225 -6.28 4.38 31.95
N GLY A 226 -5.19 4.04 31.26
CA GLY A 226 -4.27 2.98 31.67
C GLY A 226 -4.81 1.60 31.28
N PHE A 227 -3.92 0.68 30.93
CA PHE A 227 -4.29 -0.67 30.53
C PHE A 227 -3.10 -1.60 30.73
N SER A 228 -3.27 -2.65 31.55
CA SER A 228 -2.22 -3.66 31.78
C SER A 228 -2.41 -4.93 30.94
N GLY A 229 -3.49 -5.01 30.15
CA GLY A 229 -3.90 -6.22 29.47
C GLY A 229 -4.79 -7.10 30.34
N GLY A 230 -6.00 -7.41 29.86
CA GLY A 230 -6.78 -8.54 30.34
C GLY A 230 -6.52 -9.74 29.44
N THR A 231 -6.37 -10.93 30.02
CA THR A 231 -6.30 -12.19 29.29
C THR A 231 -7.65 -12.42 28.60
N THR A 232 -7.75 -12.17 27.30
CA THR A 232 -8.74 -12.88 26.49
C THR A 232 -8.23 -14.30 26.30
N THR A 233 -8.58 -15.19 27.22
CA THR A 233 -8.76 -16.63 26.94
C THR A 233 -9.68 -16.67 25.70
N THR A 234 -9.26 -17.10 24.52
CA THR A 234 -9.09 -18.50 24.10
C THR A 234 -8.41 -18.49 22.73
N SER A 235 -7.28 -19.17 22.59
CA SER A 235 -7.04 -20.19 21.56
C SER A 235 -5.56 -20.54 21.60
N ALA A 236 -5.29 -21.80 21.91
CA ALA A 236 -3.97 -22.36 22.08
C ALA A 236 -3.11 -22.15 20.82
N ALA A 237 -1.85 -21.75 21.03
CA ALA A 237 -0.80 -22.00 20.07
C ALA A 237 -0.74 -23.52 19.78
N PRO A 238 -0.72 -23.97 18.52
CA PRO A 238 -0.44 -25.37 18.26
C PRO A 238 1.07 -25.58 18.38
N THR A 239 1.46 -26.18 19.51
CA THR A 239 2.73 -26.86 19.71
C THR A 239 2.83 -28.01 18.72
N SER A 240 3.92 -28.04 17.96
CA SER A 240 4.30 -29.10 17.03
C SER A 240 4.67 -30.38 17.79
N THR A 241 3.93 -31.49 17.60
CA THR A 241 4.48 -32.85 17.74
C THR A 241 3.62 -33.95 17.09
N SER A 242 4.26 -34.64 16.14
CA SER A 242 4.31 -36.10 15.98
C SER A 242 3.20 -36.92 15.29
N SER A 243 3.69 -37.82 14.41
CA SER A 243 3.24 -39.20 14.11
C SER A 243 2.29 -39.46 12.92
N ALA A 244 2.84 -40.11 11.90
CA ALA A 244 2.14 -41.03 10.97
C ALA A 244 2.05 -42.45 11.60
N PRO A 245 1.44 -43.52 11.00
CA PRO A 245 0.51 -43.73 9.86
C PRO A 245 -0.75 -44.56 10.36
N PRO A 246 -1.59 -45.36 9.60
CA PRO A 246 -1.46 -45.91 8.24
C PRO A 246 -2.71 -45.89 7.32
N ILE A 247 -2.40 -46.37 6.11
CA ILE A 247 -3.12 -46.49 4.84
C ILE A 247 -4.38 -47.38 4.93
N THR A 248 -5.44 -47.00 4.23
CA THR A 248 -6.32 -47.97 3.52
C THR A 248 -6.85 -47.39 2.21
N THR A 249 -6.73 -48.24 1.19
CA THR A 249 -7.05 -48.09 -0.23
C THR A 249 -8.55 -48.19 -0.52
N THR A 250 -9.07 -47.37 -1.44
CA THR A 250 -9.97 -47.89 -2.49
C THR A 250 -9.98 -46.98 -3.73
N SER A 251 -10.12 -47.64 -4.86
CA SER A 251 -9.78 -47.23 -6.23
C SER A 251 -11.01 -46.72 -6.99
N ALA A 252 -10.83 -45.72 -7.87
CA ALA A 252 -11.55 -45.59 -9.15
C ALA A 252 -10.91 -44.51 -10.06
N HIS A 253 -10.24 -44.98 -11.12
CA HIS A 253 -9.92 -44.30 -12.40
C HIS A 253 -11.22 -44.25 -13.27
N PRO A 254 -11.42 -43.47 -14.38
CA PRO A 254 -10.49 -42.92 -15.41
C PRO A 254 -10.73 -41.42 -15.76
N THR A 255 -10.03 -40.64 -16.61
CA THR A 255 -8.99 -40.83 -17.66
C THR A 255 -8.42 -39.44 -18.05
N THR A 256 -7.09 -39.38 -18.23
CA THR A 256 -6.27 -38.68 -19.26
C THR A 256 -6.76 -37.40 -19.99
N THR A 257 -5.93 -36.34 -19.96
CA THR A 257 -5.13 -35.90 -21.14
C THR A 257 -3.99 -34.95 -20.76
N THR A 258 -2.94 -34.99 -21.58
CA THR A 258 -1.54 -34.59 -21.34
C THR A 258 -1.18 -33.28 -22.06
N SER A 259 -0.03 -32.70 -21.67
CA SER A 259 0.85 -31.77 -22.44
C SER A 259 0.40 -30.31 -22.57
N ALA A 260 1.27 -29.29 -22.58
CA ALA A 260 2.73 -29.19 -22.52
C ALA A 260 3.14 -27.77 -22.05
N ALA A 261 4.38 -27.63 -21.57
CA ALA A 261 5.04 -26.35 -21.28
C ALA A 261 5.23 -25.48 -22.53
N PRO A 262 5.43 -24.15 -22.41
CA PRO A 262 6.05 -23.38 -23.46
C PRO A 262 7.46 -22.91 -23.10
N THR A 263 8.30 -23.17 -24.09
CA THR A 263 9.71 -22.87 -24.32
C THR A 263 9.98 -21.38 -24.45
N SER A 264 11.15 -20.97 -23.96
CA SER A 264 11.86 -19.74 -24.30
C SER A 264 12.09 -19.57 -25.80
N SER A 265 11.87 -18.37 -26.35
CA SER A 265 12.37 -18.00 -27.69
C SER A 265 13.01 -16.61 -27.68
N THR A 266 14.27 -16.60 -28.10
CA THR A 266 15.15 -15.45 -28.33
C THR A 266 15.03 -15.05 -29.79
N THR A 267 14.81 -13.77 -30.10
CA THR A 267 15.10 -13.24 -31.45
C THR A 267 15.70 -11.84 -31.35
N SER A 268 16.92 -11.74 -31.88
CA SER A 268 17.77 -10.57 -32.00
C SER A 268 17.35 -9.67 -33.16
N GLY A 269 17.43 -8.35 -32.98
CA GLY A 269 17.35 -7.35 -34.05
C GLY A 269 18.23 -6.15 -33.70
N GLY A 270 19.51 -6.20 -34.11
CA GLY A 270 20.51 -5.18 -33.84
C GLY A 270 20.51 -4.06 -34.89
N GLY A 271 20.37 -2.82 -34.42
CA GLY A 271 20.67 -1.59 -35.16
C GLY A 271 21.38 -0.62 -34.23
N SER A 272 22.32 0.17 -34.76
CA SER A 272 22.97 1.25 -33.98
C SER A 272 21.96 2.37 -33.70
N CYS A 273 21.94 2.89 -32.48
CA CYS A 273 20.97 3.90 -32.05
C CYS A 273 21.60 5.03 -31.23
N THR A 274 20.89 6.14 -31.05
CA THR A 274 21.35 7.24 -30.19
C THR A 274 21.00 6.92 -28.74
N SER A 275 22.01 6.87 -27.85
CA SER A 275 21.78 6.56 -26.43
C SER A 275 20.75 7.50 -25.81
N GLY A 276 19.78 6.95 -25.07
CA GLY A 276 18.71 7.71 -24.43
C GLY A 276 17.40 7.77 -25.23
N THR A 277 17.36 7.24 -26.45
CA THR A 277 16.12 7.18 -27.24
C THR A 277 15.38 5.86 -27.05
N TYR A 278 14.09 5.89 -27.34
CA TYR A 278 13.23 4.72 -27.41
C TYR A 278 12.72 4.52 -28.83
N GLN A 279 12.55 3.26 -29.22
CA GLN A 279 11.99 2.91 -30.52
C GLN A 279 10.98 1.79 -30.38
N CYS A 280 9.85 1.91 -31.08
CA CYS A 280 8.89 0.82 -31.18
C CYS A 280 9.46 -0.35 -31.99
N SER A 281 9.22 -1.56 -31.52
CA SER A 281 9.52 -2.78 -32.27
C SER A 281 8.78 -2.75 -33.63
N PRO A 282 9.32 -3.38 -34.69
CA PRO A 282 8.73 -3.30 -36.03
C PRO A 282 7.28 -3.80 -36.12
N ASP A 283 6.92 -4.76 -35.28
CA ASP A 283 5.57 -5.32 -35.13
C ASP A 283 4.68 -4.48 -34.20
N LYS A 284 5.21 -3.37 -33.67
CA LYS A 284 4.61 -2.48 -32.66
C LYS A 284 4.20 -3.18 -31.38
N SER A 285 4.66 -4.41 -31.14
CA SER A 285 4.27 -5.20 -29.96
C SER A 285 5.04 -4.79 -28.70
N GLY A 286 6.03 -3.91 -28.85
CA GLY A 286 6.89 -3.47 -27.78
C GLY A 286 7.77 -2.31 -28.19
N TYR A 287 8.72 -1.99 -27.34
CA TYR A 287 9.73 -0.99 -27.58
C TYR A 287 11.07 -1.39 -26.97
N GLN A 288 12.12 -0.76 -27.46
CA GLN A 288 13.48 -0.94 -27.01
C GLN A 288 14.03 0.39 -26.52
N TYR A 289 14.88 0.33 -25.50
CA TYR A 289 15.64 1.48 -25.03
C TYR A 289 17.08 1.39 -25.54
N CYS A 290 17.60 2.48 -26.08
CA CYS A 290 18.97 2.55 -26.54
C CYS A 290 19.91 2.92 -25.40
N SER A 291 20.84 2.03 -25.05
CA SER A 291 21.88 2.28 -24.06
C SER A 291 23.26 2.06 -24.67
N GLY A 292 24.13 3.08 -24.63
CA GLY A 292 25.51 2.95 -25.12
C GLY A 292 25.62 2.72 -26.63
N GLY A 293 24.64 3.17 -27.41
CA GLY A 293 24.61 3.02 -28.87
C GLY A 293 23.98 1.71 -29.38
N VAL A 294 23.48 0.87 -28.48
CA VAL A 294 22.92 -0.45 -28.78
C VAL A 294 21.50 -0.55 -28.20
N TRP A 295 20.58 -1.12 -28.96
CA TRP A 295 19.24 -1.42 -28.47
C TRP A 295 19.27 -2.53 -27.41
N GLY A 296 18.65 -2.26 -26.26
CA GLY A 296 18.41 -3.25 -25.23
C GLY A 296 17.36 -4.29 -25.65
N SER A 297 17.12 -5.26 -24.76
CA SER A 297 16.07 -6.26 -24.97
C SER A 297 14.70 -5.61 -25.19
N SER A 298 13.95 -6.12 -26.17
CA SER A 298 12.59 -5.68 -26.46
C SER A 298 11.70 -5.85 -25.25
N GLN A 299 11.18 -4.74 -24.73
CA GLN A 299 10.13 -4.74 -23.73
C GLN A 299 8.80 -4.74 -24.46
N LEU A 300 8.01 -5.78 -24.24
CA LEU A 300 6.69 -5.86 -24.84
C LEU A 300 5.79 -4.79 -24.23
N CYS A 301 5.02 -4.12 -25.08
CA CYS A 301 3.90 -3.32 -24.67
C CYS A 301 2.91 -4.25 -23.94
N ALA A 302 2.16 -3.68 -22.99
CA ALA A 302 1.12 -4.45 -22.31
C ALA A 302 0.18 -5.06 -23.36
N ALA A 303 -0.25 -6.29 -23.15
CA ALA A 303 -1.08 -7.01 -24.11
C ALA A 303 -2.27 -6.16 -24.56
N GLY A 304 -2.41 -5.97 -25.88
CA GLY A 304 -3.46 -5.14 -26.49
C GLY A 304 -3.09 -3.69 -26.77
N THR A 305 -2.00 -3.19 -26.20
CA THR A 305 -1.42 -1.89 -26.58
C THR A 305 -0.39 -2.08 -27.69
N ILE A 306 -0.38 -1.18 -28.65
CA ILE A 306 0.67 -1.08 -29.65
C ILE A 306 1.57 0.10 -29.28
N CYS A 307 2.84 -0.05 -29.59
CA CYS A 307 3.80 1.02 -29.37
C CYS A 307 3.54 2.17 -30.36
N TYR A 308 3.36 3.37 -29.81
CA TYR A 308 3.36 4.63 -30.55
C TYR A 308 4.65 5.37 -30.26
N GLN A 309 5.23 5.93 -31.31
CA GLN A 309 6.45 6.72 -31.22
C GLN A 309 6.15 8.16 -31.61
N SER A 310 6.48 9.08 -30.70
CA SER A 310 6.45 10.52 -30.94
C SER A 310 7.84 11.07 -30.67
N GLY A 311 8.60 11.30 -31.75
CA GLY A 311 10.01 11.67 -31.67
C GLY A 311 10.86 10.58 -31.03
N THR A 312 11.55 10.93 -29.94
CA THR A 312 12.41 10.01 -29.16
C THR A 312 11.69 9.30 -28.02
N SER A 313 10.41 9.63 -27.80
CA SER A 313 9.59 9.04 -26.77
C SER A 313 8.67 8.00 -27.37
N VAL A 314 8.50 6.90 -26.66
CA VAL A 314 7.51 5.87 -26.97
C VAL A 314 6.52 5.79 -25.85
N TYR A 315 5.29 5.43 -26.19
CA TYR A 315 4.28 5.05 -25.22
C TYR A 315 3.45 3.93 -25.82
N CYS A 316 3.09 2.96 -24.99
CA CYS A 316 2.19 1.91 -25.39
C CYS A 316 0.76 2.40 -25.13
N SER A 317 -0.04 2.49 -26.18
CA SER A 317 -1.45 2.87 -26.09
C SER A 317 -2.27 1.89 -26.92
N TRP A 318 -3.58 1.92 -26.75
CA TRP A 318 -4.49 1.16 -27.59
C TRP A 318 -4.47 1.70 -29.04
N PRO A 319 -4.51 0.81 -30.08
CA PRO A 319 -4.64 1.11 -31.51
C PRO A 319 -5.52 2.31 -31.88
#